data_AF-A0A9X5GV69-F1
#
_entry.id   AF-A0A9X5GV69-F1
#
_cell.length_a   1.000
_cell.length_b   1.000
_cell.length_c   1.000
_cell.angle_alpha   90.00
_cell.angle_beta   90.00
_cell.angle_gamma   90.00
#
_symmetry.space_group_name_H-M   'P 1'
#
loop_
_entity.id
_entity.type
_entity.pdbx_description
1 polymer ?
#
loop_
_entity_poly.entity_id
_entity_poly.type
_entity_poly.pdbx_seq_one_letter_code
_entity_poly.pdbx_strand_id
1 'polypeptide(L)'
;MDKERLENTVLSCVRTMAGMVSAEVSRKKKEWERTVVIEEEIRKLEAEGKRLSSRKLRLYEDYRSGNITKDKYCKEYETTASRILEIERKIPELKDEIVQIKEQVLHMEEMEAELGVLVSLETFDKGRLAVVIVRVLVYSEERIEIVWKMDDWFFPEAAGENCAGMK
;
A
#
# COMPACT_ATOMS: atom_id res chain seq x y z
N MET A 1 -9.92 -37.71 12.31
CA MET A 1 -8.76 -36.91 12.74
C MET A 1 -8.85 -36.75 14.23
N ASP A 2 -7.80 -37.16 14.93
CA ASP A 2 -7.64 -37.04 16.37
C ASP A 2 -7.23 -35.62 16.78
N LYS A 3 -7.51 -35.29 18.04
CA LYS A 3 -7.35 -33.93 18.58
C LYS A 3 -5.92 -33.41 18.46
N GLU A 4 -4.94 -34.24 18.83
CA GLU A 4 -3.53 -33.87 18.81
C GLU A 4 -3.05 -33.56 17.38
N ARG A 5 -3.45 -34.37 16.40
CA ARG A 5 -3.16 -34.12 14.99
C ARG A 5 -3.76 -32.81 14.50
N LEU A 6 -5.02 -32.52 14.83
CA LEU A 6 -5.66 -31.24 14.48
C LEU A 6 -4.92 -30.04 15.09
N GLU A 7 -4.59 -30.12 16.37
CA GLU A 7 -3.87 -29.06 17.10
C GLU A 7 -2.49 -28.78 16.49
N ASN A 8 -1.75 -29.84 16.15
CA ASN A 8 -0.46 -29.74 15.47
C ASN A 8 -0.58 -29.17 14.05
N THR A 9 -1.61 -29.54 13.30
CA THR A 9 -1.88 -28.96 11.98
C THR A 9 -2.16 -27.47 12.08
N VAL A 10 -3.00 -27.04 13.03
CA VAL A 10 -3.30 -25.61 13.24
C VAL A 10 -2.03 -24.83 13.60
N LEU A 11 -1.20 -25.34 14.51
CA LEU A 11 0.08 -24.71 14.87
C LEU A 11 1.02 -24.60 13.66
N SER A 12 1.09 -25.64 12.82
CA SER A 12 1.86 -25.60 11.58
C SER A 12 1.36 -24.51 10.63
N CYS A 13 0.04 -24.40 10.43
CA CYS A 13 -0.56 -23.36 9.59
C CYS A 13 -0.24 -21.95 10.08
N VAL A 14 -0.26 -21.72 11.40
CA VAL A 14 0.11 -20.42 12.01
C VAL A 14 1.57 -20.08 11.74
N ARG A 15 2.48 -21.06 11.88
CA ARG A 15 3.91 -20.86 11.56
C ARG A 15 4.12 -20.56 10.08
N THR A 16 3.41 -21.26 9.19
CA THR A 16 3.44 -20.99 7.75
C THR A 16 2.94 -19.58 7.45
N MET A 17 1.80 -19.17 8.02
CA MET A 17 1.27 -17.83 7.84
C MET A 17 2.25 -16.77 8.35
N ALA A 18 2.83 -16.94 9.55
CA ALA A 18 3.83 -16.02 10.08
C ALA A 18 5.04 -15.85 9.14
N GLY A 19 5.50 -16.95 8.53
CA GLY A 19 6.55 -16.91 7.52
C GLY A 19 6.16 -16.11 6.27
N MET A 20 4.92 -16.27 5.78
CA MET A 20 4.40 -15.50 4.66
C MET A 20 4.29 -14.01 4.99
N VAL A 21 3.77 -13.67 6.17
CA VAL A 21 3.67 -12.29 6.66
C VAL A 21 5.04 -11.63 6.75
N SER A 22 6.03 -12.30 7.33
CA SER A 22 7.37 -11.72 7.47
C SER A 22 8.05 -11.48 6.12
N ALA A 23 7.84 -12.38 5.16
CA ALA A 23 8.30 -12.19 3.78
C ALA A 23 7.60 -10.98 3.12
N GLU A 24 6.31 -10.79 3.39
CA GLU A 24 5.52 -9.68 2.87
C GLU A 24 5.93 -8.33 3.48
N VAL A 25 6.13 -8.26 4.80
CA VAL A 25 6.69 -7.07 5.48
C VAL A 25 8.03 -6.68 4.85
N SER A 26 8.90 -7.66 4.63
CA SER A 26 10.21 -7.42 4.00
C SER A 26 10.08 -6.85 2.57
N ARG A 27 9.05 -7.27 1.82
CA ARG A 27 8.72 -6.71 0.50
C ARG A 27 8.18 -5.28 0.60
N LYS A 28 7.24 -5.04 1.51
CA LYS A 28 6.61 -3.74 1.75
C LYS A 28 7.59 -2.70 2.31
N LYS A 29 8.57 -3.11 3.11
CA LYS A 29 9.64 -2.22 3.55
C LYS A 29 10.48 -1.67 2.38
N LYS A 30 10.70 -2.47 1.34
CA LYS A 30 11.34 -1.98 0.10
C LYS A 30 10.42 -1.04 -0.69
N GLU A 31 9.10 -1.19 -0.58
CA GLU A 31 8.13 -0.21 -1.10
C GLU A 31 8.20 1.10 -0.33
N TRP A 32 8.28 1.04 1.00
CA TRP A 32 8.51 2.21 1.83
C TRP A 32 9.80 2.95 1.41
N GLU A 33 10.91 2.25 1.20
CA GLU A 33 12.14 2.89 0.75
C GLU A 33 11.97 3.64 -0.58
N ARG A 34 11.05 3.19 -1.45
CA ARG A 34 10.70 3.89 -2.70
C ARG A 34 9.91 5.18 -2.47
N THR A 35 9.24 5.36 -1.33
CA THR A 35 8.54 6.63 -1.03
C THR A 35 9.51 7.80 -0.98
N VAL A 36 10.78 7.58 -0.65
CA VAL A 36 11.83 8.62 -0.70
C VAL A 36 11.99 9.19 -2.12
N VAL A 37 11.87 8.34 -3.14
CA VAL A 37 11.94 8.77 -4.54
C VAL A 37 10.70 9.59 -4.91
N ILE A 38 9.52 9.18 -4.43
CA ILE A 38 8.26 9.90 -4.63
C ILE A 38 8.30 11.27 -3.93
N GLU A 39 8.82 11.33 -2.70
CA GLU A 39 9.02 12.57 -1.94
C GLU A 39 10.00 13.54 -2.65
N GLU A 40 11.06 13.01 -3.26
CA GLU A 40 11.97 13.79 -4.11
C GLU A 40 11.27 14.34 -5.36
N GLU A 41 10.44 13.52 -6.01
CA GLU A 41 9.65 13.95 -7.17
C GLU A 41 8.67 15.08 -6.79
N ILE A 42 7.95 14.93 -5.68
CA ILE A 42 7.08 15.99 -5.14
C ILE A 42 7.87 17.27 -4.93
N ARG A 43 9.06 17.20 -4.30
CA ARG A 43 9.90 18.39 -4.07
C ARG A 43 10.32 19.08 -5.37
N LYS A 44 10.67 18.29 -6.40
CA LYS A 44 11.01 18.82 -7.73
C LYS A 44 9.81 19.48 -8.39
N LEU A 45 8.63 18.87 -8.33
CA LEU A 45 7.39 19.44 -8.89
C LEU A 45 6.98 20.72 -8.16
N GLU A 46 7.11 20.78 -6.83
CA GLU A 46 6.85 21.99 -6.05
C GLU A 46 7.81 23.13 -6.39
N ALA A 47 9.11 22.83 -6.57
CA ALA A 47 10.10 23.81 -7.01
C ALA A 47 9.83 24.30 -8.44
N GLU A 48 9.44 23.38 -9.34
CA GLU A 48 9.03 23.71 -10.70
C GLU A 48 7.80 24.63 -10.70
N GLY A 49 6.77 24.30 -9.94
CA GLY A 49 5.54 25.09 -9.82
C GLY A 49 5.80 26.52 -9.32
N LYS A 50 6.68 26.68 -8.32
CA LYS A 50 7.14 27.99 -7.84
C LYS A 50 7.85 28.78 -8.94
N ARG A 51 8.79 28.16 -9.65
CA ARG A 51 9.53 28.78 -10.76
C ARG A 51 8.59 29.21 -11.90
N LEU A 52 7.65 28.36 -12.28
CA LEU A 52 6.65 28.63 -13.33
C LEU A 52 5.72 29.78 -12.92
N SER A 53 5.28 29.82 -11.67
CA SER A 53 4.48 30.92 -11.13
C SER A 53 5.23 32.25 -11.20
N SER A 54 6.50 32.28 -10.82
CA SER A 54 7.35 33.47 -10.97
C SER A 54 7.61 33.87 -12.44
N ARG A 55 7.67 32.89 -13.37
CA ARG A 55 7.79 33.17 -14.80
C ARG A 55 6.50 33.77 -15.35
N LYS A 56 5.33 33.29 -14.93
CA LYS A 56 4.02 33.81 -15.32
C LYS A 56 3.86 35.29 -14.99
N LEU A 57 4.36 35.72 -13.82
CA LEU A 57 4.34 37.12 -13.40
C LEU A 57 5.19 38.00 -14.34
N ARG A 58 6.40 37.55 -14.69
CA ARG A 58 7.34 38.28 -15.56
C ARG A 58 6.96 38.28 -17.04
N LEU A 59 6.23 37.25 -17.49
CA LEU A 59 5.83 37.09 -18.89
C LEU A 59 5.04 38.29 -19.44
N TYR A 60 4.17 38.88 -18.62
CA TYR A 60 3.41 40.06 -19.03
C TYR A 60 4.28 41.32 -19.15
N GLU A 61 5.24 41.49 -18.24
CA GLU A 61 6.18 42.61 -18.27
C GLU A 61 7.07 42.55 -19.52
N ASP A 62 7.57 41.36 -19.87
CA ASP A 62 8.34 41.13 -21.09
C ASP A 62 7.55 41.50 -22.35
N TYR A 63 6.28 41.11 -22.40
CA TYR A 63 5.39 41.46 -23.51
C TYR A 63 5.16 42.97 -23.59
N ARG A 64 4.81 43.61 -22.47
CA ARG A 64 4.54 45.06 -22.40
C ARG A 64 5.77 45.89 -22.78
N SER A 65 6.96 45.42 -22.42
CA SER A 65 8.23 46.11 -22.70
C SER A 65 8.72 45.88 -24.14
N GLY A 66 8.01 45.06 -24.93
CA GLY A 66 8.38 44.73 -26.30
C GLY A 66 9.50 43.70 -26.42
N ASN A 67 9.92 43.06 -25.31
CA ASN A 67 10.98 42.05 -25.31
C ASN A 67 10.54 40.75 -26.01
N ILE A 68 9.23 40.49 -26.05
CA ILE A 68 8.63 39.33 -26.73
C ILE A 68 7.42 39.75 -27.57
N THR A 69 7.15 38.98 -28.62
CA THR A 69 5.94 39.15 -29.43
C THR A 69 4.69 38.65 -28.69
N LYS A 70 3.52 39.12 -29.12
CA LYS A 70 2.22 38.64 -28.61
C LYS A 70 2.07 37.12 -28.76
N ASP A 71 2.47 36.58 -29.90
CA ASP A 71 2.40 35.14 -30.19
C ASP A 71 3.25 34.32 -29.21
N LYS A 72 4.51 34.74 -29.01
CA LYS A 72 5.42 34.10 -28.05
C LYS A 72 4.89 34.18 -26.62
N TYR A 73 4.32 35.33 -26.23
CA TYR A 73 3.66 35.50 -24.94
C TYR A 73 2.51 34.51 -24.75
N CYS A 74 1.56 34.44 -25.69
CA CYS A 74 0.40 33.56 -25.61
C CYS A 74 0.84 32.09 -25.47
N LYS A 75 1.77 31.65 -26.33
CA LYS A 75 2.28 30.27 -26.31
C LYS A 75 2.98 29.92 -25.00
N GLU A 76 3.87 30.79 -24.51
CA GLU A 76 4.56 30.56 -23.24
C GLU A 76 3.60 30.61 -22.05
N TYR A 77 2.60 31.49 -22.07
CA TYR A 77 1.59 31.58 -21.02
C TYR A 77 0.75 30.30 -20.95
N GLU A 78 0.21 29.84 -22.07
CA GLU A 78 -0.60 28.61 -22.15
C GLU A 78 0.20 27.37 -21.73
N THR A 79 1.45 27.26 -22.19
CA THR A 79 2.35 26.17 -21.82
C THR A 79 2.62 26.18 -20.31
N THR A 80 2.92 27.36 -19.76
CA THR A 80 3.19 27.54 -18.32
C THR A 80 1.96 27.23 -17.49
N ALA A 81 0.78 27.73 -17.88
CA ALA A 81 -0.47 27.49 -17.18
C ALA A 81 -0.86 26.01 -17.18
N SER A 82 -0.73 25.34 -18.34
CA SER A 82 -1.02 23.91 -18.47
C SER A 82 -0.11 23.07 -17.59
N ARG A 83 1.19 23.39 -17.55
CA ARG A 83 2.16 22.67 -16.71
C ARG A 83 1.90 22.88 -15.21
N ILE A 84 1.49 24.08 -14.79
CA ILE A 84 1.10 24.34 -13.39
C ILE A 84 -0.10 23.47 -13.01
N LEU A 85 -1.14 23.41 -13.85
CA LEU A 85 -2.32 22.56 -13.59
C LEU A 85 -1.95 21.07 -13.49
N GLU A 86 -1.04 20.59 -14.34
CA GLU A 86 -0.54 19.22 -14.25
C GLU A 86 0.18 18.96 -12.91
N ILE A 87 1.03 19.88 -12.47
CA ILE A 87 1.74 19.81 -11.19
C ILE A 87 0.74 19.79 -10.03
N GLU A 88 -0.25 20.68 -10.04
CA GLU A 88 -1.31 20.79 -9.01
C GLU A 88 -2.14 19.51 -8.91
N ARG A 89 -2.34 18.78 -10.02
CA ARG A 89 -3.00 17.46 -10.03
C ARG A 89 -2.09 16.32 -9.57
N LYS A 90 -0.82 16.29 -10.00
CA LYS A 90 0.10 15.18 -9.70
C LYS A 90 0.55 15.14 -8.25
N ILE A 91 0.81 16.29 -7.62
CA ILE A 91 1.29 16.34 -6.23
C ILE A 91 0.36 15.62 -5.24
N PRO A 92 -0.97 15.84 -5.23
CA PRO A 92 -1.85 15.12 -4.32
C PRO A 92 -1.89 13.61 -4.61
N GLU A 93 -1.89 13.20 -5.88
CA GLU A 93 -1.85 11.77 -6.25
C GLU A 93 -0.61 11.06 -5.70
N LEU A 94 0.56 11.68 -5.83
CA LEU A 94 1.81 11.15 -5.27
C LEU A 94 1.82 11.15 -3.74
N LYS A 95 1.18 12.15 -3.10
CA LYS A 95 1.03 12.19 -1.63
C LYS A 95 0.11 11.08 -1.13
N ASP A 96 -1.00 10.83 -1.83
CA ASP A 96 -1.95 9.76 -1.51
C ASP A 96 -1.29 8.38 -1.70
N GLU A 97 -0.49 8.19 -2.75
CA GLU A 97 0.30 6.97 -2.96
C GLU A 97 1.26 6.71 -1.78
N ILE A 98 1.97 7.76 -1.31
CA ILE A 98 2.81 7.64 -0.13
C ILE A 98 1.97 7.18 1.07
N VAL A 99 0.85 7.86 1.37
CA VAL A 99 -0.01 7.52 2.51
C VAL A 99 -0.46 6.06 2.45
N GLN A 100 -0.91 5.58 1.29
CA GLN A 100 -1.32 4.18 1.10
C GLN A 100 -0.18 3.20 1.36
N ILE A 101 1.03 3.49 0.87
CA ILE A 101 2.21 2.65 1.15
C ILE A 101 2.51 2.64 2.65
N LYS A 102 2.42 3.79 3.33
CA LYS A 102 2.69 3.89 4.77
C LYS A 102 1.70 3.08 5.60
N GLU A 103 0.41 3.19 5.29
CA GLU A 103 -0.65 2.44 5.97
C GLU A 103 -0.48 0.93 5.77
N GLN A 104 -0.17 0.50 4.54
CA GLN A 104 0.08 -0.91 4.24
C GLN A 104 1.25 -1.47 5.04
N VAL A 105 2.37 -0.73 5.12
CA VAL A 105 3.55 -1.16 5.88
C VAL A 105 3.23 -1.28 7.36
N LEU A 106 2.59 -0.27 7.95
CA LEU A 106 2.23 -0.26 9.37
C LEU A 106 1.33 -1.45 9.73
N HIS A 107 0.29 -1.70 8.93
CA HIS A 107 -0.61 -2.81 9.16
C HIS A 107 0.09 -4.18 9.02
N MET A 108 1.05 -4.32 8.09
CA MET A 108 1.84 -5.54 7.96
C MET A 108 2.77 -5.75 9.15
N GLU A 109 3.37 -4.68 9.69
CA GLU A 109 4.20 -4.75 10.91
C GLU A 109 3.37 -5.14 12.14
N GLU A 110 2.15 -4.61 12.29
CA GLU A 110 1.21 -5.00 13.36
C GLU A 110 0.88 -6.49 13.29
N MET A 111 0.58 -7.00 12.09
CA MET A 111 0.31 -8.41 11.86
C MET A 111 1.51 -9.31 12.14
N GLU A 112 2.71 -8.89 11.73
CA GLU A 112 3.95 -9.62 12.02
C GLU A 112 4.19 -9.72 13.53
N ALA A 113 3.90 -8.66 14.29
CA ALA A 113 4.00 -8.68 15.74
C ALA A 113 3.01 -9.66 16.38
N GLU A 114 1.74 -9.66 15.96
CA GLU A 114 0.73 -10.60 16.48
C GLU A 114 1.07 -12.06 16.19
N LEU A 115 1.51 -12.37 14.96
CA LEU A 115 1.89 -13.72 14.56
C LEU A 115 3.22 -14.15 15.17
N GLY A 116 4.20 -13.26 15.29
CA GLY A 116 5.51 -13.55 15.88
C GLY A 116 5.40 -14.03 17.33
N VAL A 117 4.45 -13.48 18.09
CA VAL A 117 4.13 -13.96 19.45
C VAL A 117 3.67 -15.42 19.43
N LEU A 118 2.95 -15.85 18.39
CA LEU A 118 2.39 -17.21 18.28
C LEU A 118 3.35 -18.24 17.70
N VAL A 119 4.36 -17.84 16.93
CA VAL A 119 5.38 -18.75 16.38
C VAL A 119 6.14 -19.49 17.48
N SER A 120 6.33 -18.85 18.64
CA SER A 120 7.00 -19.42 19.82
C SER A 120 6.18 -20.45 20.60
N LEU A 121 4.93 -20.71 20.20
CA LEU A 121 4.11 -21.73 20.85
C LEU A 121 4.61 -23.14 20.50
N GLU A 122 5.13 -23.84 21.52
CA GLU A 122 5.45 -25.26 21.45
C GLU A 122 4.20 -26.14 21.57
N THR A 123 3.21 -25.69 22.35
CA THR A 123 1.96 -26.40 22.63
C THR A 123 0.74 -25.61 22.16
N PHE A 124 -0.36 -26.32 21.95
CA PHE A 124 -1.61 -25.71 21.51
C PHE A 124 -2.24 -24.88 22.62
N ASP A 125 -2.31 -23.56 22.40
CA ASP A 125 -2.98 -22.62 23.30
C ASP A 125 -4.13 -21.93 22.56
N LYS A 126 -5.35 -22.39 22.85
CA LYS A 126 -6.56 -21.84 22.24
C LYS A 126 -6.73 -20.34 22.51
N GLY A 127 -6.37 -19.87 23.71
CA GLY A 127 -6.54 -18.47 24.09
C GLY A 127 -5.61 -17.56 23.30
N ARG A 128 -4.37 -17.99 23.11
CA ARG A 128 -3.38 -17.25 22.30
C ARG A 128 -3.71 -17.33 20.80
N LEU A 129 -4.10 -18.50 20.30
CA LEU A 129 -4.47 -18.67 18.89
C LEU A 129 -5.73 -17.88 18.49
N ALA A 130 -6.66 -17.66 19.43
CA ALA A 130 -7.84 -16.83 19.19
C ALA A 130 -7.50 -15.35 18.91
N VAL A 131 -6.26 -14.91 19.11
CA VAL A 131 -5.81 -13.55 18.72
C VAL A 131 -5.80 -13.39 17.20
N VAL A 132 -5.39 -14.42 16.44
CA VAL A 132 -5.27 -14.35 14.97
C VAL A 132 -6.25 -15.24 14.22
N ILE A 133 -6.84 -16.24 14.88
CA ILE A 133 -7.82 -17.17 14.29
C ILE A 133 -9.23 -16.83 14.77
N VAL A 134 -10.17 -16.66 13.84
CA VAL A 134 -11.61 -16.55 14.12
C VAL A 134 -12.19 -17.92 14.44
N ARG A 135 -11.99 -18.89 13.55
CA ARG A 135 -12.51 -20.26 13.69
C ARG A 135 -11.75 -21.25 12.83
N VAL A 136 -11.79 -22.51 13.23
CA VAL A 136 -11.28 -23.65 12.44
C VAL A 136 -12.45 -24.54 12.08
N LEU A 137 -12.67 -24.75 10.79
CA LEU A 137 -13.70 -25.62 10.23
C LEU A 137 -13.04 -26.94 9.82
N VAL A 138 -13.61 -28.06 10.24
CA VAL A 138 -13.10 -29.40 9.93
C VAL A 138 -14.13 -30.11 9.06
N TYR A 139 -13.76 -30.41 7.81
CA TYR A 139 -14.64 -31.08 6.86
C TYR A 139 -14.34 -32.58 6.76
N SER A 140 -13.07 -32.95 6.81
CA SER A 140 -12.62 -34.35 6.78
C SER A 140 -11.26 -34.49 7.49
N GLU A 141 -10.69 -35.70 7.48
CA GLU A 141 -9.36 -35.93 8.07
C GLU A 141 -8.21 -35.23 7.32
N GLU A 142 -8.46 -34.82 6.08
CA GLU A 142 -7.46 -34.20 5.19
C GLU A 142 -7.82 -32.74 4.85
N ARG A 143 -9.00 -32.27 5.23
CA ARG A 143 -9.50 -30.94 4.87
C ARG A 143 -9.95 -30.17 6.10
N ILE A 144 -9.16 -29.17 6.45
CA ILE A 144 -9.52 -28.12 7.40
C ILE A 144 -9.46 -26.76 6.72
N GLU A 145 -10.21 -25.81 7.23
CA GLU A 145 -10.18 -24.41 6.82
C GLU A 145 -10.02 -23.55 8.08
N ILE A 146 -9.04 -22.65 8.05
CA ILE A 146 -8.80 -21.71 9.13
C ILE A 146 -9.27 -20.35 8.63
N VAL A 147 -10.23 -19.78 9.35
CA VAL A 147 -10.70 -18.41 9.09
C VAL A 147 -9.86 -17.49 9.97
N TRP A 148 -9.07 -16.66 9.32
CA TRP A 148 -8.16 -15.73 9.98
C TRP A 148 -8.89 -14.42 10.27
N LYS A 149 -8.49 -13.73 11.35
CA LYS A 149 -9.04 -12.39 11.64
C LYS A 149 -8.57 -11.33 10.66
N MET A 150 -7.50 -11.61 9.92
CA MET A 150 -6.74 -10.66 9.11
C MET A 150 -6.90 -10.88 7.59
N ASP A 151 -7.88 -11.72 7.19
CA ASP A 151 -7.98 -12.28 5.83
C ASP A 151 -8.29 -11.22 4.75
N ASP A 152 -9.02 -10.16 5.12
CA ASP A 152 -9.55 -9.14 4.20
C ASP A 152 -8.48 -8.37 3.42
N TRP A 153 -7.21 -8.37 3.88
CA TRP A 153 -6.12 -7.64 3.25
C TRP A 153 -4.95 -8.51 2.77
N PHE A 154 -4.82 -9.73 3.28
CA PHE A 154 -3.73 -10.63 2.87
C PHE A 154 -3.99 -11.25 1.49
N PHE A 155 -5.26 -11.42 1.12
CA PHE A 155 -5.70 -11.98 -0.16
C PHE A 155 -6.76 -11.08 -0.83
N PRO A 156 -6.39 -9.86 -1.29
CA PRO A 156 -7.36 -8.94 -1.90
C PRO A 156 -8.00 -9.50 -3.19
N GLU A 157 -7.43 -10.56 -3.80
CA GLU A 157 -8.00 -11.26 -4.96
C GLU A 157 -9.05 -12.35 -4.66
N ALA A 158 -9.39 -12.63 -3.39
CA ALA A 158 -10.47 -13.58 -3.07
C ALA A 158 -11.86 -12.93 -2.91
N ALA A 159 -11.94 -11.59 -2.85
CA ALA A 159 -13.20 -10.87 -2.61
C ALA A 159 -14.00 -10.57 -3.91
N GLY A 160 -13.51 -10.98 -5.08
CA GLY A 160 -14.08 -10.65 -6.39
C GLY A 160 -14.73 -11.79 -7.17
N GLU A 161 -14.58 -13.05 -6.75
CA GLU A 161 -15.23 -14.19 -7.41
C GLU A 161 -16.13 -14.92 -6.42
N ASN A 162 -17.37 -14.47 -6.36
CA ASN A 162 -18.48 -15.35 -6.04
C ASN A 162 -18.48 -16.51 -7.06
N CYS A 163 -17.74 -17.58 -6.76
CA CYS A 163 -17.97 -18.89 -7.36
C CYS A 163 -19.29 -19.45 -6.80
N ALA A 164 -20.39 -18.83 -7.22
CA ALA A 164 -21.69 -19.41 -7.23
C ALA A 164 -21.77 -20.41 -8.40
N GLY A 165 -22.14 -21.66 -8.11
CA GLY A 165 -22.58 -22.64 -9.11
C GLY A 165 -21.53 -23.72 -9.42
N MET A 166 -21.66 -24.92 -8.85
CA MET A 166 -22.41 -26.05 -9.45
C MET A 166 -21.75 -26.63 -10.72
N LYS A 167 -20.97 -27.70 -10.55
CA LYS A 167 -21.42 -29.08 -10.80
C LYS A 167 -20.44 -30.09 -10.24
#